data_AF-A0A5C5ZLQ8-F1
#
_entry.id   AF-A0A5C5ZLQ8-F1
#
_cell.length_a   1.000
_cell.length_b   1.000
_cell.length_c   1.000
_cell.angle_alpha   90.00
_cell.angle_beta   90.00
_cell.angle_gamma   90.00
#
_symmetry.space_group_name_H-M   'P 1'
#
loop_
_entity.id
_entity.type
_entity.pdbx_description
1 polymer ?
#
loop_
_entity_poly.entity_id
_entity_poly.type
_entity_poly.pdbx_seq_one_letter_code
_entity_poly.pdbx_strand_id
1 'polypeptide(L)'
;MNRDEFSSKTKTIVSQRAAYHCSFPDCRLSTLAASTHDKESSTNIGVVAHISAASPGGPRYDASLSLEERSSVSNAIFLCATHAALIDKNCGVDFPTQKLLCIKSQHEEWVIGQQRRAVGSRLEVVDALVDNAGNKYPSVDVRLLNHGEEPVYLTRGVVETVDRLVLLSNRRGMRRELSYSYNVEIGSCVGDQVQFELSQVIPPKDADRFELNLRACPIRAIS
;
A
#
# COMPACT_ATOMS: atom_id res chain seq x y z
N MET A 1 -26.04 -26.82 10.46
CA MET A 1 -26.05 -26.34 9.06
C MET A 1 -24.63 -26.51 8.51
N ASN A 2 -24.49 -27.01 7.28
CA ASN A 2 -23.19 -27.14 6.61
C ASN A 2 -22.63 -25.75 6.31
N ARG A 3 -21.32 -25.55 6.53
CA ARG A 3 -20.60 -24.34 6.11
C ARG A 3 -20.04 -24.57 4.72
N ASP A 4 -20.19 -23.57 3.85
CA ASP A 4 -19.69 -23.58 2.48
C ASP A 4 -18.17 -23.30 2.47
N GLU A 5 -17.41 -24.28 2.94
CA GLU A 5 -15.96 -24.19 3.12
C GLU A 5 -15.20 -24.18 1.79
N PHE A 6 -14.09 -23.45 1.75
CA PHE A 6 -13.22 -23.40 0.59
C PHE A 6 -12.56 -24.77 0.32
N SER A 7 -12.54 -25.18 -0.94
CA SER A 7 -11.74 -26.33 -1.39
C SER A 7 -10.24 -26.10 -1.12
N SER A 8 -9.45 -27.17 -0.98
CA SER A 8 -7.99 -27.07 -0.84
C SER A 8 -7.36 -26.29 -2.01
N LYS A 9 -7.88 -26.48 -3.23
CA LYS A 9 -7.44 -25.75 -4.42
C LYS A 9 -7.70 -24.24 -4.28
N THR A 10 -8.89 -23.84 -3.83
CA THR A 10 -9.22 -22.43 -3.59
C THR A 10 -8.30 -21.83 -2.53
N LYS A 11 -8.07 -22.54 -1.41
CA LYS A 11 -7.18 -22.08 -0.34
C LYS A 11 -5.76 -21.85 -0.85
N THR A 12 -5.21 -22.78 -1.64
CA THR A 12 -3.89 -22.65 -2.25
C THR A 12 -3.82 -21.44 -3.19
N ILE A 13 -4.78 -21.28 -4.09
CA ILE A 13 -4.81 -20.15 -5.04
C ILE A 13 -4.84 -18.82 -4.30
N VAL A 14 -5.74 -18.67 -3.32
CA VAL A 14 -5.89 -17.41 -2.56
C VAL A 14 -4.60 -17.08 -1.79
N SER A 15 -3.99 -18.07 -1.15
CA SER A 15 -2.73 -17.89 -0.41
C SER A 15 -1.58 -17.48 -1.34
N GLN A 16 -1.48 -18.11 -2.52
CA GLN A 16 -0.47 -17.78 -3.53
C GLN A 16 -0.66 -16.38 -4.13
N ARG A 17 -1.91 -15.96 -4.38
CA ARG A 17 -2.23 -14.60 -4.87
C ARG A 17 -1.82 -13.51 -3.88
N ALA A 18 -1.92 -13.80 -2.60
CA ALA A 18 -1.45 -12.94 -1.52
C ALA A 18 0.07 -13.08 -1.25
N ALA A 19 0.78 -13.90 -2.03
CA ALA A 19 2.17 -14.26 -1.80
C ALA A 19 2.45 -14.71 -0.35
N TYR A 20 1.47 -15.33 0.32
CA TYR A 20 1.52 -15.68 1.75
C TYR A 20 1.80 -14.49 2.70
N HIS A 21 1.40 -13.28 2.32
CA HIS A 21 1.45 -12.09 3.19
C HIS A 21 0.04 -11.69 3.61
N CYS A 22 -0.11 -11.21 4.85
CA CYS A 22 -1.40 -10.73 5.34
C CYS A 22 -1.94 -9.59 4.45
N SER A 23 -3.18 -9.74 3.97
CA SER A 23 -3.84 -8.73 3.12
C SER A 23 -4.26 -7.48 3.89
N PHE A 24 -4.38 -7.54 5.22
CA PHE A 24 -4.80 -6.40 6.05
C PHE A 24 -3.89 -5.18 5.81
N PRO A 25 -4.44 -3.95 5.74
CA PRO A 25 -3.65 -2.73 5.59
C PRO A 25 -2.56 -2.65 6.66
N ASP A 26 -1.37 -2.17 6.27
CA ASP A 26 -0.22 -1.93 7.15
C ASP A 26 0.39 -3.14 7.87
N CYS A 27 -0.27 -4.32 7.82
CA CYS A 27 0.26 -5.53 8.42
C CYS A 27 1.36 -6.16 7.56
N ARG A 28 1.01 -6.57 6.33
CA ARG A 28 1.90 -7.24 5.36
C ARG A 28 2.81 -8.34 5.96
N LEU A 29 2.41 -8.95 7.07
CA LEU A 29 3.22 -9.95 7.75
C LEU A 29 3.31 -11.20 6.87
N SER A 30 4.54 -11.71 6.63
CA SER A 30 4.72 -13.03 6.05
C SER A 30 4.13 -14.08 6.99
N THR A 31 3.22 -14.89 6.49
CA THR A 31 2.56 -15.93 7.29
C THR A 31 3.31 -17.25 7.23
N LEU A 32 4.31 -17.38 6.35
CA LEU A 32 5.17 -18.54 6.23
C LEU A 32 6.55 -18.27 6.86
N ALA A 33 7.04 -19.27 7.57
CA ALA A 33 8.40 -19.32 8.09
C ALA A 33 8.94 -20.76 8.08
N ALA A 34 10.27 -20.92 8.04
CA ALA A 34 10.89 -22.21 8.25
C ALA A 34 10.58 -22.72 9.67
N SER A 35 10.35 -24.02 9.81
CA SER A 35 10.31 -24.64 11.14
C SER A 35 11.70 -24.63 11.77
N THR A 36 11.75 -24.38 13.08
CA THR A 36 13.01 -24.29 13.83
C THR A 36 13.60 -25.67 14.18
N HIS A 37 12.78 -26.73 14.13
CA HIS A 37 13.17 -28.07 14.60
C HIS A 37 13.10 -29.15 13.52
N ASP A 38 12.34 -28.94 12.45
CA ASP A 38 12.19 -29.91 11.37
C ASP A 38 12.42 -29.24 10.01
N LYS A 39 13.49 -29.65 9.34
CA LYS A 39 13.95 -29.09 8.05
C LYS A 39 13.00 -29.39 6.89
N GLU A 40 12.13 -30.39 7.02
CA GLU A 40 11.15 -30.77 5.99
C GLU A 40 9.79 -30.10 6.22
N SER A 41 9.67 -29.21 7.22
CA SER A 41 8.42 -28.55 7.59
C SER A 41 8.51 -27.03 7.57
N SER A 42 7.35 -26.39 7.49
CA SER A 42 7.19 -24.94 7.59
C SER A 42 6.09 -24.59 8.58
N THR A 43 6.21 -23.42 9.19
CA THR A 43 5.14 -22.83 9.99
C THR A 43 4.28 -21.94 9.10
N ASN A 44 2.97 -22.12 9.15
CA ASN A 44 2.01 -21.26 8.46
C ASN A 44 0.95 -20.74 9.45
N ILE A 45 0.88 -19.43 9.62
CA ILE A 45 -0.13 -18.75 10.45
C ILE A 45 -1.22 -18.05 9.60
N GLY A 46 -1.22 -18.30 8.30
CA GLY A 46 -2.13 -17.71 7.34
C GLY A 46 -3.48 -18.42 7.32
N VAL A 47 -4.54 -17.65 7.14
CA VAL A 47 -5.93 -18.08 7.13
C VAL A 47 -6.60 -17.50 5.88
N VAL A 48 -7.30 -18.37 5.14
CA VAL A 48 -8.18 -17.97 4.06
C VAL A 48 -9.57 -17.75 4.65
N ALA A 49 -9.96 -16.48 4.78
CA ALA A 49 -11.22 -16.07 5.40
C ALA A 49 -12.26 -15.72 4.32
N HIS A 50 -13.54 -15.89 4.67
CA HIS A 50 -14.67 -15.49 3.85
C HIS A 50 -14.92 -13.99 3.98
N ILE A 51 -15.08 -13.31 2.83
CA ILE A 51 -15.50 -11.90 2.78
C ILE A 51 -16.99 -11.81 3.14
N SER A 52 -17.85 -12.58 2.47
CA SER A 52 -19.24 -12.87 2.85
C SER A 52 -19.34 -14.28 3.43
N ALA A 53 -19.99 -14.43 4.60
CA ALA A 53 -19.95 -15.66 5.37
C ALA A 53 -20.38 -16.92 4.58
N ALA A 54 -19.77 -18.04 4.97
CA ALA A 54 -20.01 -19.38 4.40
C ALA A 54 -21.38 -19.98 4.75
N SER A 55 -22.15 -19.36 5.64
CA SER A 55 -23.42 -19.91 6.11
C SER A 55 -24.33 -18.81 6.69
N PRO A 56 -25.66 -19.00 6.67
CA PRO A 56 -26.60 -18.13 7.35
C PRO A 56 -26.20 -17.86 8.81
N GLY A 57 -26.41 -16.62 9.27
CA GLY A 57 -26.07 -16.19 10.63
C GLY A 57 -24.59 -15.87 10.87
N GLY A 58 -23.71 -16.06 9.86
CA GLY A 58 -22.33 -15.61 9.92
C GLY A 58 -22.16 -14.11 9.59
N PRO A 59 -20.99 -13.52 9.88
CA PRO A 59 -20.69 -12.13 9.55
C PRO A 59 -20.89 -11.84 8.07
N ARG A 60 -21.65 -10.77 7.76
CA ARG A 60 -21.87 -10.30 6.37
C ARG A 60 -22.46 -11.35 5.44
N TYR A 61 -23.20 -12.33 5.96
CA TYR A 61 -23.83 -13.36 5.13
C TYR A 61 -24.73 -12.72 4.05
N ASP A 62 -24.53 -13.15 2.81
CA ASP A 62 -25.35 -12.75 1.66
C ASP A 62 -26.11 -13.98 1.12
N ALA A 63 -27.44 -13.91 1.21
CA ALA A 63 -28.34 -14.96 0.77
C ALA A 63 -28.47 -15.06 -0.75
N SER A 64 -28.08 -14.01 -1.49
CA SER A 64 -28.13 -14.02 -2.96
C SER A 64 -26.98 -14.80 -3.60
N LEU A 65 -25.89 -15.04 -2.86
CA LEU A 65 -24.75 -15.81 -3.36
C LEU A 65 -25.10 -17.30 -3.49
N SER A 66 -24.65 -17.91 -4.58
CA SER A 66 -24.67 -19.37 -4.74
C SER A 66 -23.64 -20.05 -3.84
N LEU A 67 -23.72 -21.38 -3.74
CA LEU A 67 -22.70 -22.20 -3.09
C LEU A 67 -21.32 -22.04 -3.76
N GLU A 68 -21.29 -22.03 -5.09
CA GLU A 68 -20.04 -21.82 -5.84
C GLU A 68 -19.47 -20.43 -5.59
N GLU A 69 -20.32 -19.41 -5.55
CA GLU A 69 -19.90 -18.03 -5.28
C GLU A 69 -19.37 -17.86 -3.86
N ARG A 70 -20.04 -18.44 -2.85
CA ARG A 70 -19.58 -18.40 -1.45
C ARG A 70 -18.23 -19.08 -1.25
N SER A 71 -17.94 -20.14 -1.99
CA SER A 71 -16.68 -20.90 -1.91
C SER A 71 -15.64 -20.52 -3.00
N SER A 72 -15.87 -19.42 -3.71
CA SER A 72 -14.99 -18.94 -4.78
C SER A 72 -13.79 -18.11 -4.28
N VAL A 73 -12.80 -17.92 -5.16
CA VAL A 73 -11.63 -17.06 -4.90
C VAL A 73 -12.02 -15.58 -4.74
N SER A 74 -13.10 -15.12 -5.38
CA SER A 74 -13.56 -13.73 -5.29
C SER A 74 -14.17 -13.42 -3.93
N ASN A 75 -14.74 -14.41 -3.24
CA ASN A 75 -15.27 -14.29 -1.87
C ASN A 75 -14.21 -14.57 -0.78
N ALA A 76 -12.94 -14.72 -1.14
CA ALA A 76 -11.88 -15.12 -0.22
C ALA A 76 -10.81 -14.04 -0.05
N ILE A 77 -10.36 -13.84 1.19
CA ILE A 77 -9.23 -12.95 1.54
C ILE A 77 -8.21 -13.72 2.39
N PHE A 78 -6.92 -13.46 2.17
CA PHE A 78 -5.83 -14.11 2.92
C PHE A 78 -5.32 -13.19 4.03
N LEU A 79 -5.36 -13.65 5.28
CA LEU A 79 -4.99 -12.87 6.46
C LEU A 79 -4.12 -13.70 7.40
N CYS A 80 -3.33 -13.06 8.26
CA CYS A 80 -2.76 -13.77 9.41
C CYS A 80 -3.87 -14.12 10.42
N ALA A 81 -3.64 -15.11 11.28
CA ALA A 81 -4.60 -15.56 12.28
C ALA A 81 -5.23 -14.41 13.10
N THR A 82 -4.43 -13.41 13.49
CA THR A 82 -4.90 -12.23 14.23
C THR A 82 -5.92 -11.41 13.44
N HIS A 83 -5.61 -11.04 12.20
CA HIS A 83 -6.50 -10.21 11.39
C HIS A 83 -7.70 -11.01 10.86
N ALA A 84 -7.55 -12.32 10.62
CA ALA A 84 -8.68 -13.19 10.32
C ALA A 84 -9.70 -13.20 11.47
N ALA A 85 -9.24 -13.28 12.72
CA ALA A 85 -10.12 -13.18 13.88
C ALA A 85 -10.71 -11.77 14.05
N LEU A 86 -9.94 -10.72 13.76
CA LEU A 86 -10.36 -9.32 13.88
C LEU A 86 -11.57 -9.00 12.98
N ILE A 87 -11.52 -9.39 11.71
CA ILE A 87 -12.54 -8.99 10.72
C ILE A 87 -13.93 -9.57 11.04
N ASP A 88 -14.00 -10.63 11.83
CA ASP A 88 -15.26 -11.28 12.24
C ASP A 88 -15.75 -10.84 13.62
N LYS A 89 -14.98 -10.01 14.35
CA LYS A 89 -15.45 -9.42 15.61
C LYS A 89 -16.65 -8.52 15.38
N ASN A 90 -17.46 -8.35 16.43
CA ASN A 90 -18.67 -7.52 16.40
C ASN A 90 -19.61 -7.90 15.24
N CYS A 91 -19.73 -9.19 14.94
CA CYS A 91 -20.51 -9.70 13.80
C CYS A 91 -20.07 -9.13 12.43
N GLY A 92 -18.84 -8.63 12.33
CA GLY A 92 -18.25 -8.11 11.10
C GLY A 92 -18.65 -6.69 10.72
N VAL A 93 -19.35 -5.96 11.59
CA VAL A 93 -19.85 -4.60 11.30
C VAL A 93 -18.73 -3.60 11.00
N ASP A 94 -17.57 -3.76 11.62
CA ASP A 94 -16.40 -2.88 11.44
C ASP A 94 -15.68 -3.09 10.10
N PHE A 95 -16.00 -4.21 9.42
CA PHE A 95 -15.35 -4.66 8.20
C PHE A 95 -16.39 -5.12 7.16
N PRO A 96 -17.23 -4.21 6.63
CA PRO A 96 -18.24 -4.57 5.63
C PRO A 96 -17.62 -5.18 4.37
N THR A 97 -18.40 -5.96 3.62
CA THR A 97 -17.96 -6.72 2.43
C THR A 97 -17.16 -5.87 1.45
N GLN A 98 -17.63 -4.66 1.13
CA GLN A 98 -16.94 -3.73 0.22
C GLN A 98 -15.55 -3.33 0.71
N LYS A 99 -15.38 -3.14 2.02
CA LYS A 99 -14.08 -2.79 2.63
C LYS A 99 -13.11 -3.96 2.50
N LEU A 100 -13.54 -5.19 2.76
CA LEU A 100 -12.71 -6.38 2.61
C LEU A 100 -12.33 -6.65 1.13
N LEU A 101 -13.24 -6.41 0.19
CA LEU A 101 -12.94 -6.47 -1.24
C LEU A 101 -11.88 -5.43 -1.63
N CYS A 102 -12.00 -4.21 -1.13
CA CYS A 102 -11.01 -3.15 -1.37
C CYS A 102 -9.63 -3.54 -0.81
N ILE A 103 -9.57 -4.06 0.42
CA ILE A 103 -8.34 -4.55 1.04
C ILE A 103 -7.70 -5.66 0.21
N LYS A 104 -8.49 -6.63 -0.26
CA LYS A 104 -8.02 -7.71 -1.14
C LYS A 104 -7.41 -7.14 -2.41
N SER A 105 -8.13 -6.26 -3.13
CA SER A 105 -7.65 -5.66 -4.38
C SER A 105 -6.35 -4.88 -4.19
N GLN A 106 -6.28 -4.00 -3.19
CA GLN A 106 -5.07 -3.23 -2.88
C GLN A 106 -3.88 -4.13 -2.54
N HIS A 107 -4.11 -5.23 -1.81
CA HIS A 107 -3.07 -6.18 -1.50
C HIS A 107 -2.56 -6.91 -2.74
N GLU A 108 -3.46 -7.41 -3.59
CA GLU A 108 -3.07 -8.12 -4.81
C GLU A 108 -2.29 -7.19 -5.76
N GLU A 109 -2.69 -5.92 -5.88
CA GLU A 109 -1.92 -4.90 -6.61
C GLU A 109 -0.52 -4.67 -6.02
N TRP A 110 -0.43 -4.59 -4.69
CA TRP A 110 0.86 -4.46 -3.99
C TRP A 110 1.77 -5.66 -4.27
N VAL A 111 1.26 -6.90 -4.20
CA VAL A 111 2.01 -8.13 -4.51
C VAL A 111 2.51 -8.12 -5.97
N ILE A 112 1.64 -7.78 -6.92
CA ILE A 112 2.01 -7.64 -8.34
C ILE A 112 3.11 -6.59 -8.50
N GLY A 113 3.03 -5.48 -7.77
CA GLY A 113 4.04 -4.44 -7.74
C GLY A 113 5.41 -4.93 -7.25
N GLN A 114 5.46 -5.83 -6.26
CA GLN A 114 6.73 -6.38 -5.76
C GLN A 114 7.45 -7.21 -6.83
N GLN A 115 6.72 -7.97 -7.66
CA GLN A 115 7.33 -8.74 -8.75
C GLN A 115 7.89 -7.84 -9.86
N ARG A 116 7.27 -6.67 -10.09
CA ARG A 116 7.77 -5.66 -11.03
C ARG A 116 9.01 -4.92 -10.52
N ARG A 117 9.26 -4.90 -9.21
CA ARG A 117 10.44 -4.26 -8.60
C ARG A 117 11.75 -5.03 -8.83
N ALA A 118 11.71 -6.16 -9.53
CA ALA A 118 12.87 -7.01 -9.82
C ALA A 118 13.56 -6.67 -11.16
N VAL A 119 13.82 -5.38 -11.41
CA VAL A 119 14.98 -4.82 -12.15
C VAL A 119 15.10 -3.40 -11.60
N GLY A 120 16.30 -2.93 -11.25
CA GLY A 120 16.53 -1.64 -10.57
C GLY A 120 15.59 -0.53 -11.06
N SER A 121 15.07 0.26 -10.12
CA SER A 121 14.16 1.35 -10.47
C SER A 121 14.80 2.21 -11.56
N ARG A 122 14.08 2.37 -12.68
CA ARG A 122 14.54 3.21 -13.81
C ARG A 122 14.83 4.64 -13.36
N LEU A 123 14.24 5.07 -12.24
CA LEU A 123 14.50 6.31 -11.55
C LEU A 123 15.12 6.08 -10.17
N GLU A 124 16.10 6.91 -9.81
CA GLU A 124 16.73 6.97 -8.49
C GLU A 124 16.57 8.38 -7.91
N VAL A 125 16.22 8.49 -6.63
CA VAL A 125 16.31 9.75 -5.89
C VAL A 125 17.77 9.96 -5.51
N VAL A 126 18.44 10.88 -6.18
CA VAL A 126 19.87 11.16 -5.96
C VAL A 126 20.09 12.14 -4.82
N ASP A 127 19.16 13.08 -4.65
CA ASP A 127 19.24 14.10 -3.60
C ASP A 127 17.84 14.53 -3.17
N ALA A 128 17.69 14.83 -1.89
CA ALA A 128 16.47 15.33 -1.28
C ALA A 128 16.86 16.32 -0.18
N LEU A 129 16.78 17.61 -0.48
CA LEU A 129 17.11 18.68 0.45
C LEU A 129 15.84 19.29 1.01
N VAL A 130 15.82 19.58 2.31
CA VAL A 130 14.69 20.24 2.94
C VAL A 130 15.06 21.63 3.35
N ASP A 131 14.32 22.59 2.80
CA ASP A 131 14.43 23.98 3.18
C ASP A 131 13.32 24.34 4.18
N ASN A 132 13.75 24.89 5.30
CA ASN A 132 12.94 25.33 6.41
C ASN A 132 13.18 26.82 6.71
N ALA A 133 13.57 27.63 5.70
CA ALA A 133 13.94 29.05 5.83
C ALA A 133 12.83 29.97 6.40
N GLY A 134 12.39 29.75 7.63
CA GLY A 134 11.35 30.51 8.33
C GLY A 134 9.93 30.24 7.85
N ASN A 135 9.72 29.37 6.86
CA ASN A 135 8.40 29.05 6.34
C ASN A 135 7.59 28.20 7.33
N LYS A 136 6.27 28.43 7.36
CA LYS A 136 5.31 27.67 8.19
C LYS A 136 5.34 26.16 7.88
N TYR A 137 5.77 25.79 6.66
CA TYR A 137 5.91 24.41 6.19
C TYR A 137 7.22 24.26 5.39
N PRO A 138 7.90 23.11 5.45
CA PRO A 138 9.11 22.84 4.67
C PRO A 138 8.84 22.82 3.17
N SER A 139 9.82 23.19 2.35
CA SER A 139 9.90 22.72 0.96
C SER A 139 10.91 21.58 0.84
N VAL A 140 10.62 20.60 -0.02
CA VAL A 140 11.49 19.47 -0.30
C VAL A 140 11.94 19.55 -1.74
N ASP A 141 13.22 19.77 -1.93
CA ASP A 141 13.87 19.81 -3.22
C ASP A 141 14.37 18.40 -3.57
N VAL A 142 13.80 17.80 -4.61
CA VAL A 142 14.07 16.41 -5.01
C VAL A 142 14.79 16.40 -6.35
N ARG A 143 15.87 15.61 -6.43
CA ARG A 143 16.58 15.29 -7.66
C ARG A 143 16.38 13.84 -8.04
N LEU A 144 15.82 13.60 -9.22
CA LEU A 144 15.61 12.26 -9.77
C LEU A 144 16.55 12.02 -10.95
N LEU A 145 17.20 10.85 -10.98
CA LEU A 145 18.04 10.38 -12.08
C LEU A 145 17.37 9.22 -12.81
N ASN A 146 17.26 9.30 -14.13
CA ASN A 146 16.77 8.23 -14.99
C ASN A 146 17.94 7.39 -15.52
N HIS A 147 18.07 6.17 -15.01
CA HIS A 147 19.07 5.18 -15.45
C HIS A 147 18.70 4.50 -16.77
N GLY A 148 17.46 4.65 -17.23
CA GLY A 148 16.97 3.98 -18.43
C GLY A 148 17.27 4.73 -19.72
N GLU A 149 17.06 4.02 -20.83
CA GLU A 149 17.33 4.52 -22.19
C GLU A 149 16.14 5.25 -22.84
N GLU A 150 15.05 5.46 -22.10
CA GLU A 150 13.81 6.12 -22.57
C GLU A 150 13.40 7.17 -21.56
N PRO A 151 12.73 8.26 -21.98
CA PRO A 151 12.21 9.27 -21.08
C PRO A 151 11.15 8.68 -20.15
N VAL A 152 11.12 9.15 -18.91
CA VAL A 152 10.11 8.75 -17.92
C VAL A 152 9.17 9.92 -17.65
N TYR A 153 7.88 9.69 -17.90
CA TYR A 153 6.81 10.63 -17.62
C TYR A 153 6.27 10.35 -16.22
N LEU A 154 6.46 11.30 -15.33
CA LEU A 154 5.92 11.28 -13.99
C LEU A 154 4.58 12.02 -14.02
N THR A 155 3.52 11.33 -13.64
CA THR A 155 2.16 11.88 -13.56
C THR A 155 1.64 11.98 -12.12
N ARG A 156 2.28 11.24 -11.20
CA ARG A 156 1.86 11.15 -9.80
C ARG A 156 3.05 10.86 -8.90
N GLY A 157 3.05 11.49 -7.72
CA GLY A 157 4.00 11.26 -6.64
C GLY A 157 3.29 10.80 -5.37
N VAL A 158 4.05 10.11 -4.51
CA VAL A 158 3.62 9.74 -3.16
C VAL A 158 4.72 10.16 -2.19
N VAL A 159 4.37 10.89 -1.14
CA VAL A 159 5.24 11.24 -0.02
C VAL A 159 4.70 10.56 1.23
N GLU A 160 5.57 9.87 1.95
CA GLU A 160 5.22 9.24 3.23
C GLU A 160 5.53 10.21 4.38
N THR A 161 4.54 10.53 5.20
CA THR A 161 4.67 11.38 6.39
C THR A 161 4.96 10.50 7.60
N VAL A 162 6.23 10.32 7.95
CA VAL A 162 6.62 9.61 9.19
C VAL A 162 6.60 10.58 10.37
N ASP A 163 6.18 10.11 11.55
CA ASP A 163 5.91 10.86 12.81
C ASP A 163 7.02 11.79 13.34
N ARG A 164 8.18 11.84 12.68
CA ARG A 164 9.26 12.77 12.95
C ARG A 164 10.02 13.05 11.65
N LEU A 165 9.70 14.18 11.01
CA LEU A 165 10.59 14.86 10.06
C LEU A 165 11.87 15.32 10.81
N VAL A 166 12.72 14.40 11.24
CA VAL A 166 14.11 14.71 11.63
C VAL A 166 14.91 14.68 10.35
N LEU A 167 14.87 15.79 9.61
CA LEU A 167 15.68 15.94 8.41
C LEU A 167 16.90 16.77 8.75
N LEU A 168 18.04 16.07 8.72
CA LEU A 168 19.36 16.58 9.03
C LEU A 168 19.68 17.74 8.08
N SER A 169 19.81 18.94 8.66
CA SER A 169 20.30 20.10 7.97
C SER A 169 21.72 19.84 7.48
N ASN A 170 21.92 19.69 6.18
CA ASN A 170 23.26 19.79 5.60
C ASN A 170 23.30 20.95 4.62
N ARG A 171 23.87 22.06 5.10
CA ARG A 171 24.16 23.23 4.27
C ARG A 171 25.31 22.88 3.34
N ARG A 172 25.10 23.00 2.03
CA ARG A 172 26.13 23.46 1.06
C ARG A 172 25.48 23.89 -0.26
N GLY A 173 25.78 25.14 -0.65
CA GLY A 173 26.04 25.48 -2.05
C GLY A 173 24.84 25.81 -2.94
N MET A 174 24.61 27.11 -3.10
CA MET A 174 23.66 27.79 -3.97
C MET A 174 23.70 27.40 -5.48
N ARG A 175 22.49 27.37 -6.08
CA ARG A 175 22.09 27.91 -7.41
C ARG A 175 22.16 27.01 -8.68
N ARG A 176 21.00 26.50 -9.10
CA ARG A 176 20.45 26.50 -10.48
C ARG A 176 18.91 26.56 -10.40
N GLU A 177 18.28 27.29 -11.32
CA GLU A 177 16.83 27.57 -11.34
C GLU A 177 16.01 26.27 -11.34
N LEU A 178 15.19 26.08 -10.31
CA LEU A 178 14.14 25.06 -10.30
C LEU A 178 13.11 25.47 -11.34
N SER A 179 12.91 24.64 -12.37
CA SER A 179 11.93 24.91 -13.43
C SER A 179 10.50 24.55 -13.01
N TYR A 180 10.35 23.64 -12.05
CA TYR A 180 9.08 23.04 -11.67
C TYR A 180 8.91 23.01 -10.16
N SER A 181 7.73 23.44 -9.71
CA SER A 181 7.35 23.51 -8.30
C SER A 181 5.93 23.01 -8.13
N TYR A 182 5.74 22.03 -7.25
CA TYR A 182 4.47 21.33 -7.02
C TYR A 182 4.00 21.58 -5.61
N ASN A 183 2.73 21.97 -5.43
CA ASN A 183 2.15 22.11 -4.10
C ASN A 183 1.59 20.76 -3.64
N VAL A 184 1.98 20.34 -2.44
CA VAL A 184 1.55 19.08 -1.84
C VAL A 184 0.72 19.40 -0.60
N GLU A 185 -0.59 19.16 -0.67
CA GLU A 185 -1.52 19.40 0.44
C GLU A 185 -1.56 18.22 1.41
N ILE A 186 -1.10 18.42 2.64
CA ILE A 186 -1.06 17.40 3.71
C ILE A 186 -2.43 17.33 4.45
N GLY A 187 -3.54 17.50 3.71
CA GLY A 187 -4.89 17.64 4.28
C GLY A 187 -5.73 16.38 4.33
N SER A 188 -5.46 15.46 3.41
CA SER A 188 -6.28 14.28 3.15
C SER A 188 -5.41 13.03 3.15
N CYS A 189 -4.61 12.87 4.20
CA CYS A 189 -3.79 11.69 4.38
C CYS A 189 -4.72 10.46 4.48
N VAL A 190 -4.52 9.49 3.60
CA VAL A 190 -5.09 8.14 3.77
C VAL A 190 -3.98 7.33 4.44
N GLY A 191 -3.99 7.27 5.77
CA GLY A 191 -2.86 6.76 6.55
C GLY A 191 -1.68 7.73 6.56
N ASP A 192 -0.45 7.22 6.42
CA ASP A 192 0.80 8.00 6.49
C ASP A 192 1.30 8.45 5.11
N GLN A 193 0.45 8.46 4.07
CA GLN A 193 0.85 8.79 2.70
C GLN A 193 0.01 9.94 2.12
N VAL A 194 0.71 10.89 1.48
CA VAL A 194 0.12 11.99 0.70
C VAL A 194 0.44 11.78 -0.76
N GLN A 195 -0.60 11.74 -1.58
CA GLN A 195 -0.49 11.60 -3.03
C GLN A 195 -0.75 12.93 -3.72
N PHE A 196 0.01 13.24 -4.77
CA PHE A 196 -0.15 14.47 -5.52
C PHE A 196 0.10 14.23 -7.02
N GLU A 197 -0.56 15.04 -7.84
CA GLU A 197 -0.32 15.07 -9.28
C GLU A 197 0.90 15.93 -9.59
N LEU A 198 1.68 15.48 -10.57
CA LEU A 198 2.84 16.19 -11.08
C LEU A 198 2.91 15.91 -12.58
N SER A 199 3.59 16.76 -13.34
CA SER A 199 3.69 16.63 -14.80
C SER A 199 5.13 16.86 -15.22
N GLN A 200 5.99 15.90 -14.87
CA GLN A 200 7.43 15.98 -15.11
C GLN A 200 7.87 14.94 -16.14
N VAL A 201 8.82 15.30 -17.00
CA VAL A 201 9.47 14.36 -17.90
C VAL A 201 10.95 14.30 -17.54
N ILE A 202 11.44 13.13 -17.14
CA ILE A 202 12.86 12.91 -16.84
C ILE A 202 13.51 12.29 -18.08
N PRO A 203 14.41 12.99 -18.80
CA PRO A 203 15.06 12.47 -19.99
C PRO A 203 15.87 11.19 -19.68
N PRO A 204 16.12 10.33 -20.69
CA PRO A 204 16.94 9.13 -20.49
C PRO A 204 18.39 9.48 -20.15
N LYS A 205 19.00 8.69 -19.25
CA LYS A 205 20.38 8.85 -18.78
C LYS A 205 20.69 10.27 -18.23
N ASP A 206 19.67 10.96 -17.76
CA ASP A 206 19.76 12.34 -17.25
C ASP A 206 18.99 12.51 -15.93
N ALA A 207 19.23 13.61 -15.24
CA ALA A 207 18.58 13.95 -13.99
C ALA A 207 17.86 15.29 -14.07
N ASP A 208 16.69 15.36 -13.43
CA ASP A 208 15.93 16.59 -13.30
C ASP A 208 15.63 16.89 -11.82
N ARG A 209 15.36 18.17 -11.53
CA ARG A 209 15.19 18.68 -10.17
C ARG A 209 13.88 19.47 -10.07
N PHE A 210 13.11 19.20 -9.03
CA PHE A 210 11.86 19.90 -8.78
C PHE A 210 11.63 20.08 -7.29
N GLU A 211 10.84 21.09 -6.96
CA GLU A 211 10.50 21.43 -5.57
C GLU A 211 9.08 20.96 -5.23
N LEU A 212 8.94 20.33 -4.06
CA LEU A 212 7.68 19.98 -3.44
C LEU A 212 7.42 20.96 -2.30
N ASN A 213 6.46 21.86 -2.51
CA ASN A 213 6.01 22.83 -1.52
C ASN A 213 4.92 22.21 -0.65
N LEU A 214 5.28 21.81 0.57
CA LEU A 214 4.33 21.24 1.50
C LEU A 214 3.42 22.34 2.06
N ARG A 215 2.12 22.09 2.10
CA ARG A 215 1.13 22.99 2.70
C ARG A 215 0.16 22.18 3.56
N ALA A 216 -0.20 22.68 4.73
CA ALA A 216 -1.38 22.14 5.40
C ALA A 216 -2.63 22.57 4.65
N CYS A 217 -3.55 21.64 4.45
CA CYS A 217 -4.89 22.00 4.02
C CYS A 217 -5.58 22.75 5.17
N PRO A 218 -6.25 23.89 4.92
CA PRO A 218 -7.05 24.54 5.95
C PRO A 218 -8.14 23.56 6.39
N ILE A 219 -8.13 23.19 7.68
CA ILE A 219 -9.23 22.45 8.28
C ILE A 219 -10.49 23.27 8.01
N ARG A 220 -11.39 22.77 7.16
CA ARG A 220 -12.74 23.33 7.06
C ARG A 220 -13.34 23.18 8.45
N ALA A 221 -13.48 24.29 9.17
CA ALA A 221 -14.25 24.31 10.40
C ALA A 221 -15.63 23.77 10.05
N ILE A 222 -15.95 22.58 10.57
CA ILE A 222 -17.29 22.04 10.52
C ILE A 222 -18.08 22.93 11.50
N SER A 223 -18.81 23.90 10.93
CA SER A 223 -19.82 24.70 11.64
C SER A 223 -21.08 23.90 11.86
#